data_AF-A0A2G9SAC0-F1
#
_entry.id   AF-A0A2G9SAC0-F1
#
_cell.length_a   1.000
_cell.length_b   1.000
_cell.length_c   1.000
_cell.angle_alpha   90.00
_cell.angle_beta   90.00
_cell.angle_gamma   90.00
#
_symmetry.space_group_name_H-M   'P 1'
#
loop_
_entity.id
_entity.type
_entity.pdbx_description
1 polymer ?
#
loop_
_entity_poly.entity_id
_entity_poly.type
_entity_poly.pdbx_seq_one_letter_code
_entity_poly.pdbx_strand_id
1 'polypeptide(L)'
;MQRTGFRDYLKSPQAQLLLVNSLTCGLEVCLAAGITFVPPLLLEAGVEEKFMTMVLGIGPIFGLFVVHLIGSASDRWNSKYGRRRPFIWLLCFGVMLSLIIIPYSSHLASLTGRHHAGMEVAFLVFGIVLLDSCGQLCFTPLEALLSDLFPEGEACRKAFSVYALTVGVGACIGYLIPSVDWRGSWLAQQLGGPEQCLFTLLLTIFSGCVFATFFVSEEIWTNSVHQDISLEHTGRWGSSLKVCQLWTLPYNLSRMFLAFRSACALVPRLRRFCCGVPIALQRLFVAQLCSWMGLMTFILFYTDFVGEGLYHGVPAAEPGTEARLRYDEGVRMGSLGLFLQSVISIAFSASMDYLVRTFGTRFVYVAGVSCLPVAALVICFSSNVIIVTASAAITGIPFSVLQILPYTLTSLYHHNRQVSQH
;
A
#
# COMPACT_ATOMS: atom_id res chain seq x y z
N MET A 1 18.52 18.01 37.47
CA MET A 1 17.86 17.02 36.60
C MET A 1 16.60 17.65 36.02
N GLN A 2 16.69 18.27 34.84
CA GLN A 2 15.50 18.75 34.12
C GLN A 2 14.71 17.52 33.65
N ARG A 3 13.43 17.41 34.05
CA ARG A 3 12.48 16.48 33.43
C ARG A 3 12.35 16.90 31.97
N THR A 4 13.03 16.19 31.07
CA THR A 4 12.71 16.21 29.65
C THR A 4 11.22 15.90 29.53
N GLY A 5 10.44 16.84 28.98
CA GLY A 5 9.00 16.64 28.84
C GLY A 5 8.72 15.51 27.87
N PHE A 6 7.62 14.77 28.06
CA PHE A 6 7.16 13.75 27.11
C PHE A 6 7.13 14.27 25.65
N ARG A 7 6.80 15.55 25.48
CA ARG A 7 6.80 16.24 24.18
C ARG A 7 8.19 16.44 23.58
N ASP A 8 9.24 16.57 24.39
CA ASP A 8 10.62 16.68 23.92
C ASP A 8 11.16 15.32 23.47
N TYR A 9 10.75 14.24 24.16
CA TYR A 9 11.08 12.87 23.74
C TYR A 9 10.46 12.53 22.37
N LEU A 10 9.21 12.90 22.16
CA LEU A 10 8.52 12.70 20.87
C LEU A 10 9.19 13.44 19.72
N LYS A 11 9.88 14.56 19.98
CA LYS A 11 10.62 15.31 18.96
C LYS A 11 11.97 14.69 18.58
N SER A 12 12.41 13.63 19.26
CA SER A 12 13.66 12.95 18.90
C SER A 12 13.56 12.29 17.51
N PRO A 13 14.65 12.23 16.73
CA PRO A 13 14.64 11.65 15.38
C PRO A 13 14.22 10.17 15.39
N GLN A 14 14.59 9.43 16.44
CA GLN A 14 14.20 8.03 16.61
C GLN A 14 12.70 7.90 16.86
N ALA A 15 12.12 8.75 17.72
CA ALA A 15 10.68 8.74 17.95
C ALA A 15 9.91 9.14 16.68
N GLN A 16 10.36 10.16 15.94
CA GLN A 16 9.75 10.56 14.67
C GLN A 16 9.78 9.43 13.64
N LEU A 17 10.90 8.72 13.52
CA LEU A 17 11.03 7.55 12.64
C LEU A 17 10.03 6.44 13.03
N LEU A 18 9.92 6.14 14.33
CA LEU A 18 8.98 5.14 14.84
C LEU A 18 7.52 5.53 14.59
N LEU A 19 7.16 6.81 14.78
CA LEU A 19 5.80 7.29 14.58
C LEU A 19 5.38 7.20 13.10
N VAL A 20 6.24 7.64 12.17
CA VAL A 20 5.95 7.55 10.73
C VAL A 20 5.87 6.09 10.28
N ASN A 21 6.82 5.26 10.71
CA ASN A 21 6.82 3.84 10.36
C ASN A 21 5.65 3.08 11.00
N SER A 22 5.17 3.49 12.18
CA SER A 22 3.95 2.91 12.78
C SER A 22 2.72 3.11 11.89
N LEU A 23 2.58 4.30 11.27
CA LEU A 23 1.50 4.54 10.31
C LEU A 23 1.65 3.69 9.06
N THR A 24 2.85 3.63 8.50
CA THR A 24 3.15 2.77 7.34
C THR A 24 2.86 1.30 7.63
N CYS A 25 3.23 0.80 8.81
CA CYS A 25 2.93 -0.56 9.26
C CYS A 25 1.42 -0.82 9.25
N GLY A 26 0.66 0.03 9.94
CA GLY A 26 -0.79 -0.14 10.06
C GLY A 26 -1.50 -0.03 8.71
N LEU A 27 -1.01 0.82 7.81
CA LEU A 27 -1.54 0.94 6.46
C LEU A 27 -1.34 -0.36 5.67
N GLU A 28 -0.15 -0.93 5.72
CA GLU A 28 0.16 -2.19 5.04
C GLU A 28 -0.62 -3.37 5.65
N VAL A 29 -0.82 -3.39 6.98
CA VAL A 29 -1.69 -4.38 7.64
C VAL A 29 -3.09 -4.38 7.02
N CYS A 30 -3.69 -3.19 6.86
CA CYS A 30 -5.02 -3.05 6.26
C CYS A 30 -5.05 -3.47 4.79
N LEU A 31 -4.04 -3.11 4.01
CA LEU A 31 -3.96 -3.45 2.59
C LEU A 31 -3.73 -4.94 2.35
N ALA A 32 -2.80 -5.57 3.08
CA ALA A 32 -2.55 -7.00 2.99
C ALA A 32 -3.77 -7.84 3.41
N ALA A 33 -4.46 -7.43 4.49
CA ALA A 33 -5.73 -8.05 4.86
C ALA A 33 -6.81 -7.84 3.78
N GLY A 34 -6.87 -6.65 3.18
CA GLY A 34 -7.74 -6.34 2.05
C GLY A 34 -7.51 -7.28 0.86
N ILE A 35 -6.26 -7.46 0.44
CA ILE A 35 -5.89 -8.39 -0.66
C ILE A 35 -6.43 -9.80 -0.42
N THR A 36 -6.45 -10.27 0.84
CA THR A 36 -6.92 -11.61 1.17
C THR A 36 -8.44 -11.76 1.03
N PHE A 37 -9.22 -10.80 1.55
CA PHE A 37 -10.67 -10.93 1.69
C PHE A 37 -11.49 -10.24 0.60
N VAL A 38 -10.94 -9.24 -0.07
CA VAL A 38 -11.68 -8.49 -1.09
C VAL A 38 -12.21 -9.39 -2.22
N PRO A 39 -11.40 -10.29 -2.82
CA PRO A 39 -11.92 -11.19 -3.86
C PRO A 39 -13.03 -12.11 -3.32
N PRO A 40 -12.85 -12.83 -2.18
CA PRO A 40 -13.92 -13.61 -1.55
C PRO A 40 -15.22 -12.85 -1.28
N LEU A 41 -15.14 -11.63 -0.74
CA LEU A 41 -16.31 -10.82 -0.42
C LEU A 41 -17.08 -10.38 -1.68
N LEU A 42 -16.37 -10.09 -2.78
CA LEU A 42 -17.01 -9.75 -4.05
C LEU A 42 -17.75 -10.96 -4.64
N LEU A 43 -17.15 -12.14 -4.59
CA LEU A 43 -17.77 -13.38 -5.06
C LEU A 43 -18.98 -13.77 -4.20
N GLU A 44 -18.88 -13.59 -2.88
CA GLU A 44 -20.00 -13.79 -1.95
C GLU A 44 -21.18 -12.88 -2.25
N ALA A 45 -20.91 -11.61 -2.58
CA ALA A 45 -21.93 -10.65 -2.98
C ALA A 45 -22.56 -10.95 -4.36
N GLY A 46 -22.13 -12.04 -5.02
CA GLY A 46 -22.64 -12.49 -6.32
C GLY A 46 -22.04 -11.76 -7.52
N VAL A 47 -20.90 -11.07 -7.34
CA VAL A 47 -20.18 -10.42 -8.42
C VAL A 47 -19.43 -11.47 -9.23
N GLU A 48 -19.68 -11.54 -10.54
CA GLU A 48 -18.96 -12.44 -11.43
C GLU A 48 -17.45 -12.12 -11.46
N GLU A 49 -16.59 -13.14 -11.53
CA GLU A 49 -15.12 -13.02 -11.51
C GLU A 49 -14.59 -11.91 -12.43
N LYS A 50 -15.14 -11.79 -13.66
CA LYS A 50 -14.71 -10.76 -14.62
C LYS A 50 -14.86 -9.33 -14.06
N PHE A 51 -15.95 -9.06 -13.33
CA PHE A 51 -16.20 -7.73 -12.75
C PHE A 51 -15.37 -7.52 -11.49
N MET A 52 -15.13 -8.57 -10.71
CA MET A 52 -14.20 -8.54 -9.58
C MET A 52 -12.80 -8.08 -10.02
N THR A 53 -12.27 -8.66 -11.11
CA THR A 53 -10.95 -8.26 -11.66
C THR A 53 -10.92 -6.79 -12.09
N MET A 54 -12.03 -6.28 -12.65
CA MET A 54 -12.15 -4.86 -13.04
C MET A 54 -12.14 -3.95 -11.82
N VAL A 55 -12.86 -4.31 -10.75
CA VAL A 55 -12.90 -3.55 -9.49
C VAL A 55 -11.51 -3.47 -8.87
N LEU A 56 -10.78 -4.58 -8.80
CA LEU A 56 -9.40 -4.64 -8.29
C LEU A 56 -8.42 -3.81 -9.14
N GLY A 57 -8.68 -3.69 -10.45
CA GLY A 57 -7.85 -2.87 -11.34
C GLY A 57 -8.05 -1.36 -11.19
N ILE A 58 -9.14 -0.90 -10.57
CA ILE A 58 -9.45 0.54 -10.46
C ILE A 58 -8.43 1.26 -9.60
N GLY A 59 -8.01 0.71 -8.46
CA GLY A 59 -7.11 1.39 -7.54
C GLY A 59 -5.74 1.72 -8.16
N PRO A 60 -5.03 0.76 -8.80
CA PRO A 60 -3.78 1.04 -9.50
C PRO A 60 -3.93 2.10 -10.60
N ILE A 61 -5.02 2.05 -11.39
CA ILE A 61 -5.29 3.04 -12.43
C ILE A 61 -5.51 4.42 -11.81
N PHE A 62 -6.28 4.49 -10.72
CA PHE A 62 -6.52 5.73 -9.98
C PHE A 62 -5.22 6.28 -9.39
N GLY A 63 -4.38 5.40 -8.83
CA GLY A 63 -3.04 5.69 -8.35
C GLY A 63 -2.17 6.39 -9.39
N LEU A 64 -2.11 5.87 -10.62
CA LEU A 64 -1.30 6.45 -11.70
C LEU A 64 -1.60 7.93 -11.94
N PHE A 65 -2.85 8.37 -11.86
CA PHE A 65 -3.20 9.78 -12.05
C PHE A 65 -3.09 10.56 -10.75
N VAL A 66 -3.68 10.05 -9.67
CA VAL A 66 -3.90 10.82 -8.44
C VAL A 66 -2.63 10.97 -7.61
N VAL A 67 -1.69 10.03 -7.67
CA VAL A 67 -0.37 10.17 -7.01
C VAL A 67 0.32 11.48 -7.42
N HIS A 68 0.35 11.78 -8.72
CA HIS A 68 0.98 12.99 -9.25
C HIS A 68 0.25 14.28 -8.81
N LEU A 69 -1.08 14.23 -8.74
CA LEU A 69 -1.88 15.37 -8.26
C LEU A 69 -1.61 15.61 -6.77
N ILE A 70 -1.69 14.57 -5.93
CA ILE A 70 -1.48 14.68 -4.49
C ILE A 70 -0.07 15.13 -4.17
N GLY A 71 0.95 14.58 -4.83
CA GLY A 71 2.35 15.01 -4.64
C GLY A 71 2.50 16.52 -4.88
N SER A 72 2.10 16.98 -6.06
CA SER A 72 2.24 18.41 -6.43
C SER A 72 1.33 19.37 -5.65
N ALA A 73 0.20 18.89 -5.14
CA ALA A 73 -0.69 19.65 -4.27
C ALA A 73 -0.14 19.74 -2.84
N SER A 74 0.42 18.63 -2.34
CA SER A 74 1.04 18.56 -1.02
C SER A 74 2.24 19.49 -0.90
N ASP A 75 3.09 19.56 -1.93
CA ASP A 75 4.29 20.39 -1.89
C ASP A 75 4.00 21.91 -1.80
N ARG A 76 2.83 22.34 -2.28
CA ARG A 76 2.41 23.76 -2.27
C ARG A 76 1.56 24.14 -1.07
N TRP A 77 1.18 23.17 -0.25
CA TRP A 77 0.29 23.40 0.88
C TRP A 77 1.07 23.95 2.08
N ASN A 78 0.56 25.02 2.69
CA ASN A 78 1.15 25.58 3.89
C ASN A 78 0.04 25.80 4.94
N SER A 79 0.04 24.96 5.97
CA SER A 79 -0.94 24.97 7.04
C SER A 79 -0.25 24.80 8.39
N LYS A 80 -0.94 25.19 9.47
CA LYS A 80 -0.48 25.01 10.85
C LYS A 80 -0.24 23.54 11.22
N TYR A 81 -0.84 22.61 10.47
CA TYR A 81 -0.68 21.18 10.65
C TYR A 81 0.47 20.58 9.80
N GLY A 82 1.27 21.43 9.16
CA GLY A 82 2.33 21.00 8.27
C GLY A 82 1.91 20.97 6.79
N ARG A 83 2.88 20.63 5.94
CA ARG A 83 2.76 20.59 4.49
C ARG A 83 2.09 19.30 4.00
N ARG A 84 2.57 18.13 4.45
CA ARG A 84 2.15 16.82 3.91
C ARG A 84 1.02 16.16 4.70
N ARG A 85 0.95 16.39 6.02
CA ARG A 85 0.02 15.68 6.91
C ARG A 85 -1.46 15.83 6.62
N PRO A 86 -1.98 17.01 6.24
CA PRO A 86 -3.40 17.13 5.94
C PRO A 86 -3.85 16.16 4.84
N PHE A 87 -2.98 15.89 3.86
CA PHE A 87 -3.23 14.90 2.81
C PHE A 87 -3.16 13.48 3.34
N ILE A 88 -2.15 13.18 4.18
CA ILE A 88 -2.04 11.86 4.84
C ILE A 88 -3.29 11.58 5.67
N TRP A 89 -3.72 12.50 6.54
CA TRP A 89 -4.92 12.33 7.37
C TRP A 89 -6.20 12.19 6.55
N LEU A 90 -6.32 12.92 5.43
CA LEU A 90 -7.47 12.77 4.53
C LEU A 90 -7.52 11.37 3.90
N LEU A 91 -6.36 10.84 3.46
CA LEU A 91 -6.27 9.50 2.90
C LEU A 91 -6.50 8.41 3.97
N CYS A 92 -5.92 8.58 5.16
CA CYS A 92 -6.17 7.69 6.30
C CYS A 92 -7.64 7.69 6.70
N PHE A 93 -8.32 8.85 6.67
CA PHE A 93 -9.76 8.92 6.90
C PHE A 93 -10.54 8.11 5.84
N GLY A 94 -10.12 8.16 4.57
CA GLY A 94 -10.67 7.31 3.52
C GLY A 94 -10.52 5.82 3.81
N VAL A 95 -9.34 5.38 4.28
CA VAL A 95 -9.08 3.99 4.70
C VAL A 95 -9.93 3.61 5.93
N MET A 96 -10.07 4.48 6.92
CA MET A 96 -10.93 4.21 8.07
C MET A 96 -12.41 4.09 7.66
N LEU A 97 -12.86 4.94 6.76
CA LEU A 97 -14.22 4.92 6.24
C LEU A 97 -14.49 3.63 5.45
N SER A 98 -13.54 3.16 4.63
CA SER A 98 -13.70 1.90 3.91
C SER A 98 -13.77 0.69 4.83
N LEU A 99 -12.94 0.64 5.88
CA LEU A 99 -12.99 -0.43 6.90
C LEU A 99 -14.33 -0.49 7.65
N ILE A 100 -15.10 0.60 7.66
CA ILE A 100 -16.47 0.62 8.18
C ILE A 100 -17.47 0.23 7.09
N ILE A 101 -17.33 0.75 5.86
CA ILE A 101 -18.31 0.50 4.79
C ILE A 101 -18.34 -0.98 4.36
N ILE A 102 -17.18 -1.63 4.23
CA ILE A 102 -17.07 -3.01 3.74
C ILE A 102 -17.88 -4.01 4.59
N PRO A 103 -17.67 -4.15 5.91
CA PRO A 103 -18.38 -5.12 6.73
C PRO A 103 -19.86 -4.76 7.02
N TYR A 104 -20.27 -3.51 6.79
CA TYR A 104 -21.63 -3.01 7.05
C TYR A 104 -22.39 -2.65 5.76
N SER A 105 -21.94 -3.12 4.59
CA SER A 105 -22.51 -2.80 3.28
C SER A 105 -24.00 -3.11 3.16
N SER A 106 -24.44 -4.27 3.68
CA SER A 106 -25.84 -4.71 3.70
C SER A 106 -26.72 -3.81 4.58
N HIS A 107 -26.23 -3.43 5.76
CA HIS A 107 -26.92 -2.50 6.67
C HIS A 107 -26.98 -1.08 6.09
N LEU A 108 -25.93 -0.62 5.42
CA LEU A 108 -25.93 0.68 4.73
C LEU A 108 -26.91 0.69 3.55
N ALA A 109 -27.02 -0.42 2.82
CA ALA A 109 -27.98 -0.57 1.73
C ALA A 109 -29.43 -0.51 2.24
N SER A 110 -29.75 -1.18 3.36
CA SER A 110 -31.12 -1.18 3.92
C SER A 110 -31.58 0.21 4.38
N LEU A 111 -30.66 1.04 4.91
CA LEU A 111 -30.95 2.42 5.31
C LEU A 111 -31.38 3.33 4.16
N THR A 112 -31.02 3.00 2.91
CA THR A 112 -31.42 3.79 1.73
C THR A 112 -32.86 3.53 1.27
N GLY A 113 -33.61 2.65 1.94
CA GLY A 113 -35.04 2.41 1.70
C GLY A 113 -35.37 1.72 0.38
N ARG A 114 -34.35 1.30 -0.39
CA ARG A 114 -34.48 0.52 -1.62
C ARG A 114 -33.72 -0.79 -1.47
N HIS A 115 -34.41 -1.85 -1.05
CA HIS A 115 -33.87 -3.21 -1.00
C HIS A 115 -33.67 -3.76 -2.41
N HIS A 116 -32.59 -3.34 -3.06
CA HIS A 116 -32.07 -3.96 -4.27
C HIS A 116 -30.68 -4.52 -3.96
N ALA A 117 -30.45 -5.79 -4.28
CA ALA A 117 -29.14 -6.44 -4.13
C ALA A 117 -28.00 -5.61 -4.78
N GLY A 118 -28.29 -4.85 -5.83
CA GLY A 118 -27.33 -3.95 -6.46
C GLY A 118 -26.83 -2.80 -5.57
N MET A 119 -27.60 -2.34 -4.58
CA MET A 119 -27.15 -1.28 -3.65
C MET A 119 -26.12 -1.78 -2.65
N GLU A 120 -26.29 -3.00 -2.14
CA GLU A 120 -25.31 -3.65 -1.27
C GLU A 120 -23.97 -3.84 -1.99
N VAL A 121 -24.02 -4.43 -3.20
CA VAL A 121 -22.85 -4.58 -4.07
C VAL A 121 -22.21 -3.22 -4.36
N ALA A 122 -23.01 -2.17 -4.61
CA ALA A 122 -22.47 -0.83 -4.86
C ALA A 122 -21.71 -0.26 -3.65
N PHE A 123 -22.25 -0.40 -2.43
CA PHE A 123 -21.55 0.04 -1.21
C PHE A 123 -20.28 -0.78 -0.95
N LEU A 124 -20.34 -2.10 -1.15
CA LEU A 124 -19.19 -2.99 -1.03
C LEU A 124 -18.08 -2.60 -2.00
N VAL A 125 -18.40 -2.49 -3.30
CA VAL A 125 -17.46 -2.07 -4.35
C VAL A 125 -16.89 -0.68 -4.06
N PHE A 126 -17.72 0.26 -3.62
CA PHE A 126 -17.26 1.60 -3.23
C PHE A 126 -16.26 1.54 -2.06
N GLY A 127 -16.56 0.76 -1.02
CA GLY A 127 -15.66 0.56 0.12
C GLY A 127 -14.32 -0.04 -0.30
N ILE A 128 -14.35 -1.08 -1.15
CA ILE A 128 -13.15 -1.74 -1.67
C ILE A 128 -12.28 -0.77 -2.49
N VAL A 129 -12.89 -0.08 -3.46
CA VAL A 129 -12.18 0.90 -4.30
C VAL A 129 -11.59 2.02 -3.44
N LEU A 130 -12.33 2.47 -2.42
CA LEU A 130 -11.85 3.49 -1.50
C LEU A 130 -10.67 2.99 -0.65
N LEU A 131 -10.73 1.75 -0.13
CA LEU A 131 -9.64 1.13 0.62
C LEU A 131 -8.36 1.05 -0.22
N ASP A 132 -8.47 0.46 -1.41
CA ASP A 132 -7.32 0.22 -2.28
C ASP A 132 -6.72 1.54 -2.80
N SER A 133 -7.57 2.44 -3.30
CA SER A 133 -7.14 3.74 -3.82
C SER A 133 -6.50 4.60 -2.73
N CYS A 134 -7.17 4.80 -1.58
CA CYS A 134 -6.62 5.64 -0.52
C CYS A 134 -5.37 5.02 0.12
N GLY A 135 -5.35 3.69 0.26
CA GLY A 135 -4.19 2.99 0.82
C GLY A 135 -2.96 3.13 -0.07
N GLN A 136 -3.07 2.81 -1.36
CA GLN A 136 -1.96 2.96 -2.30
C GLN A 136 -1.48 4.41 -2.42
N LEU A 137 -2.42 5.37 -2.47
CA LEU A 137 -2.10 6.80 -2.56
C LEU A 137 -1.38 7.34 -1.31
N CYS A 138 -1.55 6.70 -0.15
CA CYS A 138 -0.98 7.17 1.10
C CYS A 138 0.53 6.88 1.22
N PHE A 139 1.06 5.88 0.51
CA PHE A 139 2.50 5.59 0.54
C PHE A 139 3.36 6.73 -0.01
N THR A 140 2.94 7.39 -1.10
CA THR A 140 3.72 8.49 -1.69
C THR A 140 3.97 9.67 -0.73
N PRO A 141 2.95 10.27 -0.08
CA PRO A 141 3.19 11.34 0.87
C PRO A 141 3.89 10.85 2.15
N LEU A 142 3.77 9.57 2.53
CA LEU A 142 4.51 8.97 3.65
C LEU A 142 6.01 8.89 3.34
N GLU A 143 6.39 8.42 2.15
CA GLU A 143 7.78 8.36 1.69
C GLU A 143 8.38 9.76 1.58
N ALA A 144 7.60 10.70 1.03
CA ALA A 144 8.04 12.09 0.92
C ALA A 144 8.17 12.77 2.29
N LEU A 145 7.31 12.43 3.26
CA LEU A 145 7.46 12.89 4.64
C LEU A 145 8.70 12.28 5.31
N LEU A 146 8.96 10.98 5.07
CA LEU A 146 10.15 10.31 5.57
C LEU A 146 11.44 10.96 5.03
N SER A 147 11.49 11.25 3.72
CA SER A 147 12.64 11.95 3.13
C SER A 147 12.80 13.37 3.66
N ASP A 148 11.71 14.09 3.91
CA ASP A 148 11.76 15.43 4.49
C ASP A 148 12.31 15.41 5.94
N LEU A 149 12.00 14.36 6.71
CA LEU A 149 12.51 14.19 8.08
C LEU A 149 13.99 13.76 8.14
N PHE A 150 14.47 13.08 7.09
CA PHE A 150 15.83 12.56 6.99
C PHE A 150 16.45 12.94 5.63
N PRO A 151 16.79 14.23 5.41
CA PRO A 151 17.08 14.76 4.08
C PRO A 151 18.28 14.12 3.38
N GLU A 152 19.42 13.86 4.06
CA GLU A 152 20.60 13.31 3.38
C GLU A 152 21.52 12.44 4.27
N GLY A 153 22.37 11.64 3.63
CA GLY A 153 23.43 10.84 4.25
C GLY A 153 22.99 9.46 4.75
N GLU A 154 23.76 8.92 5.70
CA GLU A 154 23.54 7.58 6.24
C GLU A 154 22.21 7.46 7.01
N ALA A 155 21.74 8.55 7.62
CA ALA A 155 20.46 8.60 8.33
C ALA A 155 19.26 8.39 7.39
N CYS A 156 19.28 8.98 6.19
CA CYS A 156 18.25 8.80 5.16
C CYS A 156 18.17 7.33 4.71
N ARG A 157 19.31 6.74 4.36
CA ARG A 157 19.39 5.32 3.97
C ARG A 157 18.88 4.40 5.08
N LYS A 158 19.26 4.67 6.33
CA LYS A 158 18.77 3.91 7.49
C LYS A 158 17.26 4.07 7.67
N ALA A 159 16.72 5.27 7.51
CA ALA A 159 15.29 5.53 7.61
C ALA A 159 14.47 4.74 6.58
N PHE A 160 14.88 4.79 5.30
CA PHE A 160 14.23 4.00 4.24
C PHE A 160 14.38 2.48 4.42
N SER A 161 15.49 2.02 4.98
CA SER A 161 15.67 0.60 5.34
C SER A 161 14.70 0.17 6.44
N VAL A 162 14.55 0.97 7.51
CA VAL A 162 13.58 0.68 8.57
C VAL A 162 12.14 0.78 8.06
N TYR A 163 11.85 1.75 7.18
CA TYR A 163 10.56 1.86 6.50
C TYR A 163 10.21 0.59 5.72
N ALA A 164 11.11 0.11 4.86
CA ALA A 164 10.89 -1.10 4.07
C ALA A 164 10.70 -2.35 4.96
N LEU A 165 11.47 -2.48 6.04
CA LEU A 165 11.28 -3.55 7.01
C LEU A 165 9.92 -3.46 7.70
N THR A 166 9.49 -2.25 8.04
CA THR A 166 8.20 -2.02 8.71
C THR A 166 7.01 -2.31 7.79
N VAL A 167 7.11 -1.98 6.50
CA VAL A 167 6.14 -2.43 5.48
C VAL A 167 6.09 -3.96 5.46
N GLY A 168 7.25 -4.64 5.37
CA GLY A 168 7.28 -6.10 5.38
C GLY A 168 6.61 -6.72 6.62
N VAL A 169 6.87 -6.16 7.81
CA VAL A 169 6.23 -6.59 9.06
C VAL A 169 4.71 -6.35 9.02
N GLY A 170 4.28 -5.21 8.48
CA GLY A 170 2.87 -4.90 8.28
C GLY A 170 2.18 -5.92 7.37
N ALA A 171 2.81 -6.29 6.26
CA ALA A 171 2.30 -7.32 5.35
C ALA A 171 2.19 -8.68 6.04
N CYS A 172 3.21 -9.09 6.80
CA CYS A 172 3.16 -10.32 7.60
C CYS A 172 1.98 -10.31 8.57
N ILE A 173 1.79 -9.24 9.35
CA ILE A 173 0.67 -9.14 10.29
C ILE A 173 -0.67 -9.14 9.53
N GLY A 174 -0.77 -8.42 8.43
CA GLY A 174 -1.98 -8.29 7.62
C GLY A 174 -2.41 -9.58 6.92
N TYR A 175 -1.47 -10.46 6.53
CA TYR A 175 -1.78 -11.81 6.04
C TYR A 175 -1.97 -12.83 7.18
N LEU A 176 -1.36 -12.61 8.34
CA LEU A 176 -1.53 -13.49 9.48
C LEU A 176 -2.94 -13.35 10.10
N ILE A 177 -3.45 -12.12 10.24
CA ILE A 177 -4.77 -11.85 10.86
C ILE A 177 -5.89 -12.66 10.18
N PRO A 178 -6.05 -12.64 8.85
CA PRO A 178 -7.02 -13.49 8.13
C PRO A 178 -6.83 -14.99 8.30
N SER A 179 -5.60 -15.47 8.50
CA SER A 179 -5.33 -16.93 8.61
C SER A 179 -5.88 -17.55 9.91
N VAL A 180 -6.05 -16.74 10.95
CA VAL A 180 -6.55 -17.17 12.27
C VAL A 180 -8.06 -17.45 12.22
N ASP A 181 -8.51 -18.46 12.95
CA ASP A 181 -9.95 -18.76 13.07
C ASP A 181 -10.63 -17.78 14.02
N TRP A 182 -11.47 -16.90 13.50
CA TRP A 182 -12.22 -15.94 14.31
C TRP A 182 -13.61 -16.43 14.73
N ARG A 183 -14.09 -17.58 14.21
CA ARG A 183 -15.48 -18.04 14.38
C ARG A 183 -15.85 -18.32 15.85
N GLY A 184 -14.92 -18.84 16.63
CA GLY A 184 -15.11 -19.14 18.05
C GLY A 184 -14.76 -18.00 19.00
N SER A 185 -14.33 -16.85 18.49
CA SER A 185 -13.88 -15.75 19.34
C SER A 185 -15.07 -15.04 20.01
N TRP A 186 -14.92 -14.71 21.29
CA TRP A 186 -15.93 -13.97 22.06
C TRP A 186 -16.27 -12.62 21.39
N LEU A 187 -15.28 -11.98 20.75
CA LEU A 187 -15.46 -10.74 20.00
C LEU A 187 -16.35 -10.92 18.77
N ALA A 188 -16.20 -12.01 18.01
CA ALA A 188 -17.05 -12.28 16.85
C ALA A 188 -18.52 -12.50 17.23
N GLN A 189 -18.79 -13.11 18.38
CA GLN A 189 -20.15 -13.29 18.89
C GLN A 189 -20.82 -11.96 19.26
N GLN A 190 -20.07 -10.97 19.74
CA GLN A 190 -20.62 -9.66 20.09
C GLN A 190 -20.76 -8.70 18.91
N LEU A 191 -19.89 -8.82 17.90
CA LEU A 191 -19.80 -7.89 16.77
C LEU A 191 -20.64 -8.30 15.54
N GLY A 192 -21.38 -9.41 15.62
CA GLY A 192 -22.31 -9.84 14.56
C GLY A 192 -21.71 -10.75 13.49
N GLY A 193 -20.47 -11.21 13.67
CA GLY A 193 -19.82 -12.18 12.78
C GLY A 193 -18.28 -12.11 12.78
N PRO A 194 -17.61 -13.12 12.19
CA PRO A 194 -16.16 -13.19 12.12
C PRO A 194 -15.56 -12.08 11.24
N GLU A 195 -16.24 -11.70 10.15
CA GLU A 195 -15.78 -10.64 9.25
C GLU A 195 -15.84 -9.27 9.92
N GLN A 196 -16.95 -8.93 10.58
CA GLN A 196 -17.10 -7.69 11.33
C GLN A 196 -16.05 -7.58 12.43
N CYS A 197 -15.74 -8.69 13.11
CA CYS A 197 -14.67 -8.75 14.10
C CYS A 197 -13.30 -8.39 13.49
N LEU A 198 -12.98 -8.98 12.33
CA LEU A 198 -11.72 -8.75 11.65
C LEU A 198 -11.55 -7.30 11.17
N PHE A 199 -12.56 -6.76 10.48
CA PHE A 199 -12.51 -5.36 10.03
C PHE A 199 -12.50 -4.37 11.20
N THR A 200 -13.18 -4.68 12.30
CA THR A 200 -13.12 -3.87 13.53
C THR A 200 -11.72 -3.93 14.15
N LEU A 201 -11.08 -5.10 14.19
CA LEU A 201 -9.69 -5.23 14.64
C LEU A 201 -8.74 -4.38 13.79
N LEU A 202 -8.83 -4.47 12.46
CA LEU A 202 -8.05 -3.64 11.54
C LEU A 202 -8.29 -2.14 11.77
N LEU A 203 -9.55 -1.73 11.96
CA LEU A 203 -9.90 -0.35 12.26
C LEU A 203 -9.28 0.12 13.57
N THR A 204 -9.28 -0.70 14.63
CA THR A 204 -8.66 -0.34 15.92
C THR A 204 -7.15 -0.19 15.82
N ILE A 205 -6.47 -1.13 15.15
CA ILE A 205 -5.02 -1.09 14.90
C ILE A 205 -4.68 0.19 14.11
N PHE A 206 -5.38 0.41 13.00
CA PHE A 206 -5.12 1.55 12.13
C PHE A 206 -5.45 2.88 12.79
N SER A 207 -6.52 2.96 13.59
CA SER A 207 -6.84 4.16 14.38
C SER A 207 -5.72 4.52 15.37
N GLY A 208 -5.10 3.53 16.01
CA GLY A 208 -3.93 3.74 16.86
C GLY A 208 -2.73 4.30 16.09
N CYS A 209 -2.46 3.77 14.90
CA CYS A 209 -1.43 4.25 13.98
C CYS A 209 -1.68 5.69 13.49
N VAL A 210 -2.92 6.02 13.13
CA VAL A 210 -3.33 7.37 12.75
C VAL A 210 -3.20 8.32 13.93
N PHE A 211 -3.59 7.90 15.14
CA PHE A 211 -3.41 8.68 16.36
C PHE A 211 -1.94 8.99 16.62
N ALA A 212 -1.04 8.01 16.46
CA ALA A 212 0.40 8.20 16.56
C ALA A 212 0.92 9.28 15.59
N THR A 213 0.33 9.37 14.40
CA THR A 213 0.72 10.34 13.36
C THR A 213 0.51 11.80 13.79
N PHE A 214 -0.45 12.08 14.67
CA PHE A 214 -0.65 13.43 15.21
C PHE A 214 0.55 13.94 16.03
N PHE A 215 1.37 13.04 16.58
CA PHE A 215 2.55 13.39 17.38
C PHE A 215 3.83 13.56 16.57
N VAL A 216 3.81 13.23 15.27
CA VAL A 216 4.91 13.59 14.38
C VAL A 216 5.09 15.11 14.49
N SER A 217 6.30 15.67 14.38
CA SER A 217 6.54 17.14 14.36
C SER A 217 7.34 17.52 13.10
N GLU A 218 6.74 18.34 12.22
CA GLU A 218 7.36 18.79 10.96
C GLU A 218 8.21 20.06 11.22
N GLU A 219 8.22 20.59 12.44
CA GLU A 219 8.85 21.86 12.82
C GLU A 219 10.39 21.87 12.79
N ILE A 220 11.06 20.75 12.47
CA ILE A 220 12.51 20.61 12.71
C ILE A 220 13.37 21.28 11.63
N TRP A 221 12.84 21.55 10.42
CA TRP A 221 13.69 22.04 9.31
C TRP A 221 13.14 23.23 8.50
N THR A 222 12.05 23.88 8.93
CA THR A 222 11.70 25.20 8.38
C THR A 222 12.59 26.30 8.95
N ASN A 223 13.10 26.13 10.18
CA ASN A 223 13.94 27.14 10.83
C ASN A 223 15.42 27.09 10.42
N SER A 224 16.01 25.92 10.11
CA SER A 224 17.40 25.82 9.65
C SER A 224 17.60 26.38 8.24
N VAL A 225 16.68 26.07 7.31
CA VAL A 225 16.73 26.60 5.93
C VAL A 225 16.40 28.08 5.88
N HIS A 226 15.45 28.56 6.70
CA HIS A 226 15.19 29.98 6.77
C HIS A 226 16.32 30.76 7.41
N GLN A 227 17.13 30.18 8.30
CA GLN A 227 18.23 30.91 8.93
C GLN A 227 19.43 31.10 7.99
N ASP A 228 19.68 30.17 7.06
CA ASP A 228 20.70 30.33 6.01
C ASP A 228 20.23 31.20 4.84
N ILE A 229 18.92 31.22 4.53
CA ILE A 229 18.35 32.04 3.43
C ILE A 229 17.99 33.47 3.89
N SER A 230 17.75 33.70 5.18
CA SER A 230 17.31 35.01 5.71
C SER A 230 18.40 36.08 5.79
N LEU A 231 19.67 35.74 5.56
CA LEU A 231 20.74 36.74 5.48
C LEU A 231 20.86 37.43 4.11
N GLU A 232 20.15 36.98 3.06
CA GLU A 232 20.26 37.58 1.71
C GLU A 232 19.04 38.35 1.19
N HIS A 233 17.88 38.29 1.86
CA HIS A 233 16.70 39.04 1.40
C HIS A 233 16.02 39.85 2.50
N THR A 234 16.71 40.88 2.98
CA THR A 234 16.04 42.06 3.55
C THR A 234 15.34 42.84 2.43
N GLY A 235 14.04 42.59 2.26
CA GLY A 235 13.18 43.36 1.37
C GLY A 235 11.74 43.31 1.85
N ARG A 236 11.32 44.40 2.51
CA ARG A 236 9.95 44.70 2.98
C ARG A 236 8.84 44.08 2.11
N TRP A 237 7.75 43.63 2.75
CA TRP A 237 6.39 44.15 2.52
C TRP A 237 5.34 43.53 3.46
N GLY A 238 4.62 44.40 4.19
CA GLY A 238 3.16 44.36 4.32
C GLY A 238 2.48 43.22 5.11
N SER A 239 2.19 43.51 6.37
CA SER A 239 1.11 42.88 7.17
C SER A 239 -0.25 42.90 6.46
N SER A 240 -1.00 41.78 6.50
CA SER A 240 -2.47 41.83 6.66
C SER A 240 -3.03 40.45 7.05
N LEU A 241 -3.96 40.50 8.00
CA LEU A 241 -4.73 39.38 8.54
C LEU A 241 -5.40 38.55 7.44
N LYS A 242 -5.40 37.21 7.57
CA LYS A 242 -6.36 36.35 6.88
C LYS A 242 -7.14 35.48 7.85
N VAL A 243 -8.38 35.91 8.01
CA VAL A 243 -9.53 35.23 8.59
C VAL A 243 -9.80 33.90 7.86
N CYS A 244 -10.14 32.87 8.64
CA CYS A 244 -10.75 31.57 8.32
C CYS A 244 -10.92 31.18 6.84
N GLN A 245 -10.08 30.24 6.36
CA GLN A 245 -10.27 29.50 5.10
C GLN A 245 -10.78 28.08 5.36
N LEU A 246 -11.97 27.94 5.94
CA LEU A 246 -12.62 26.62 6.09
C LEU A 246 -13.84 26.41 5.16
N TRP A 247 -14.13 27.37 4.27
CA TRP A 247 -15.39 27.42 3.49
C TRP A 247 -15.25 27.49 1.96
N THR A 248 -14.09 27.16 1.38
CA THR A 248 -13.91 27.16 -0.09
C THR A 248 -13.74 25.76 -0.67
N LEU A 249 -14.72 24.88 -0.46
CA LEU A 249 -14.82 23.60 -1.18
C LEU A 249 -15.35 23.72 -2.63
N PRO A 250 -16.21 24.69 -3.03
CA PRO A 250 -16.78 24.68 -4.39
C PRO A 250 -15.92 25.41 -5.45
N TYR A 251 -14.83 26.09 -5.07
CA TYR A 251 -13.92 26.79 -6.01
C TYR A 251 -12.73 25.93 -6.50
N ASN A 252 -12.62 24.68 -6.03
CA ASN A 252 -11.51 23.77 -6.39
C ASN A 252 -11.82 22.81 -7.55
N LEU A 253 -13.10 22.63 -7.94
CA LEU A 253 -13.45 21.76 -9.07
C LEU A 253 -12.89 22.28 -10.40
N SER A 254 -12.92 23.60 -10.62
CA SER A 254 -12.36 24.23 -11.82
C SER A 254 -10.84 24.11 -11.90
N ARG A 255 -10.15 24.11 -10.75
CA ARG A 255 -8.70 23.88 -10.66
C ARG A 255 -8.33 22.40 -10.80
N MET A 256 -9.16 21.47 -10.32
CA MET A 256 -9.02 20.04 -10.63
C MET A 256 -9.21 19.77 -12.12
N PHE A 257 -10.16 20.45 -12.78
CA PHE A 257 -10.35 20.33 -14.23
C PHE A 257 -9.16 20.91 -15.01
N LEU A 258 -8.56 22.01 -14.54
CA LEU A 258 -7.30 22.53 -15.07
C LEU A 258 -6.11 21.58 -14.80
N ALA A 259 -6.06 20.94 -13.64
CA ALA A 259 -5.05 19.93 -13.30
C ALA A 259 -5.21 18.67 -14.16
N PHE A 260 -6.44 18.23 -14.44
CA PHE A 260 -6.73 17.15 -15.38
C PHE A 260 -6.33 17.52 -16.81
N ARG A 261 -6.60 18.76 -17.24
CA ARG A 261 -6.11 19.29 -18.52
C ARG A 261 -4.57 19.33 -18.59
N SER A 262 -3.89 19.55 -17.46
CA SER A 262 -2.43 19.44 -17.35
C SER A 262 -1.93 17.99 -17.38
N ALA A 263 -2.71 17.03 -16.88
CA ALA A 263 -2.44 15.59 -17.02
C ALA A 263 -2.60 15.12 -18.48
N CYS A 264 -3.58 15.63 -19.22
CA CYS A 264 -3.65 15.41 -20.67
C CYS A 264 -2.48 16.03 -21.44
N ALA A 265 -1.91 17.15 -20.96
CA ALA A 265 -0.66 17.71 -21.48
C ALA A 265 0.60 16.92 -21.06
N LEU A 266 0.48 16.02 -20.07
CA LEU A 266 1.52 15.07 -19.67
C LEU A 266 1.64 13.92 -20.67
N VAL A 267 0.56 13.50 -21.33
CA VAL A 267 0.55 12.42 -22.33
C VAL A 267 1.55 12.64 -23.48
N PRO A 268 1.62 13.81 -24.15
CA PRO A 268 2.65 14.05 -25.17
C PRO A 268 4.07 14.17 -24.58
N ARG A 269 4.23 14.57 -23.31
CA ARG A 269 5.53 14.58 -22.62
C ARG A 269 6.00 13.18 -22.27
N LEU A 270 5.12 12.33 -21.73
CA LEU A 270 5.32 10.90 -21.51
C LEU A 270 5.66 10.19 -22.83
N ARG A 271 4.93 10.48 -23.90
CA ARG A 271 5.21 9.93 -25.23
C ARG A 271 6.62 10.30 -25.72
N ARG A 272 7.01 11.58 -25.63
CA ARG A 272 8.39 12.00 -25.98
C ARG A 272 9.43 11.35 -25.07
N PHE A 273 9.13 11.21 -23.78
CA PHE A 273 10.01 10.57 -22.82
C PHE A 273 10.20 9.09 -23.18
N CYS A 274 9.12 8.32 -23.37
CA CYS A 274 9.13 6.93 -23.80
C CYS A 274 9.89 6.73 -25.11
N CYS A 275 9.74 7.63 -26.09
CA CYS A 275 10.47 7.58 -27.36
C CYS A 275 11.95 7.98 -27.25
N GLY A 276 12.35 8.67 -26.19
CA GLY A 276 13.74 9.10 -25.94
C GLY A 276 14.51 8.24 -24.92
N VAL A 277 13.85 7.27 -24.28
CA VAL A 277 14.49 6.39 -23.29
C VAL A 277 15.47 5.42 -24.00
N PRO A 278 16.71 5.25 -23.51
CA PRO A 278 17.66 4.31 -24.10
C PRO A 278 17.14 2.86 -24.06
N ILE A 279 17.51 2.07 -25.06
CA ILE A 279 17.04 0.69 -25.27
C ILE A 279 17.24 -0.19 -24.02
N ALA A 280 18.31 0.02 -23.25
CA ALA A 280 18.58 -0.72 -22.02
C ALA A 280 17.49 -0.52 -20.94
N LEU A 281 17.05 0.73 -20.73
CA LEU A 281 15.99 1.05 -19.77
C LEU A 281 14.61 0.62 -20.28
N GLN A 282 14.37 0.67 -21.60
CA GLN A 282 13.13 0.14 -22.19
C GLN A 282 13.00 -1.38 -21.97
N ARG A 283 14.08 -2.14 -22.15
CA ARG A 283 14.09 -3.59 -21.88
C ARG A 283 13.82 -3.89 -20.41
N LEU A 284 14.43 -3.13 -19.50
CA LEU A 284 14.18 -3.26 -18.06
C LEU A 284 12.71 -2.97 -17.72
N PHE A 285 12.14 -1.91 -18.30
CA PHE A 285 10.72 -1.56 -18.11
C PHE A 285 9.78 -2.68 -18.55
N VAL A 286 9.96 -3.24 -19.75
CA VAL A 286 9.11 -4.33 -20.26
C VAL A 286 9.23 -5.58 -19.39
N ALA A 287 10.46 -5.95 -19.01
CA ALA A 287 10.68 -7.09 -18.11
C ALA A 287 9.98 -6.87 -16.77
N GLN A 288 10.12 -5.68 -16.19
CA GLN A 288 9.52 -5.34 -14.90
C GLN A 288 8.00 -5.36 -14.95
N LEU A 289 7.41 -4.82 -16.02
CA LEU A 289 5.97 -4.80 -16.23
C LEU A 289 5.40 -6.22 -16.35
N CYS A 290 6.02 -7.08 -17.15
CA CYS A 290 5.58 -8.46 -17.31
C CYS A 290 5.72 -9.27 -16.00
N SER A 291 6.83 -9.09 -15.27
CA SER A 291 7.07 -9.80 -14.02
C SER A 291 6.11 -9.37 -12.90
N TRP A 292 5.87 -8.06 -12.74
CA TRP A 292 4.86 -7.57 -11.78
C TRP A 292 3.45 -8.01 -12.15
N MET A 293 3.10 -8.01 -13.44
CA MET A 293 1.80 -8.49 -13.89
C MET A 293 1.54 -9.94 -13.48
N GLY A 294 2.53 -10.83 -13.70
CA GLY A 294 2.44 -12.22 -13.27
C GLY A 294 2.33 -12.37 -11.75
N LEU A 295 3.14 -11.61 -11.00
CA LEU A 295 3.15 -11.68 -9.54
C LEU A 295 1.87 -11.11 -8.90
N MET A 296 1.33 -10.01 -9.41
CA MET A 296 0.08 -9.43 -8.91
C MET A 296 -1.11 -10.32 -9.23
N THR A 297 -1.13 -10.95 -10.41
CA THR A 297 -2.17 -11.95 -10.73
C THR A 297 -2.12 -13.10 -9.74
N PHE A 298 -0.93 -13.61 -9.43
CA PHE A 298 -0.78 -14.64 -8.40
C PHE A 298 -1.33 -14.16 -7.05
N ILE A 299 -0.86 -13.01 -6.53
CA ILE A 299 -1.25 -12.52 -5.20
C ILE A 299 -2.77 -12.30 -5.08
N LEU A 300 -3.43 -11.79 -6.11
CA LEU A 300 -4.86 -11.45 -6.08
C LEU A 300 -5.78 -12.67 -6.15
N PHE A 301 -5.42 -13.71 -6.92
CA PHE A 301 -6.29 -14.90 -7.11
C PHE A 301 -5.87 -16.11 -6.29
N TYR A 302 -4.70 -16.07 -5.64
CA TYR A 302 -4.18 -17.23 -4.92
C TYR A 302 -5.10 -17.70 -3.79
N THR A 303 -5.61 -16.78 -2.97
CA THR A 303 -6.48 -17.13 -1.83
C THR A 303 -7.78 -17.77 -2.29
N ASP A 304 -8.36 -17.23 -3.34
CA ASP A 304 -9.57 -17.75 -3.97
C ASP A 304 -9.34 -19.12 -4.61
N PHE A 305 -8.22 -19.29 -5.35
CA PHE A 305 -7.80 -20.58 -5.89
C PHE A 305 -7.63 -21.67 -4.81
N VAL A 306 -7.08 -21.33 -3.65
CA VAL A 306 -6.99 -22.29 -2.54
C VAL A 306 -8.38 -22.62 -1.99
N GLY A 307 -9.27 -21.63 -1.86
CA GLY A 307 -10.67 -21.79 -1.44
C GLY A 307 -11.49 -22.72 -2.33
N GLU A 308 -11.54 -22.42 -3.63
CA GLU A 308 -12.35 -23.18 -4.59
C GLU A 308 -11.63 -24.43 -5.12
N GLY A 309 -10.38 -24.26 -5.57
CA GLY A 309 -9.64 -25.28 -6.31
C GLY A 309 -9.12 -26.40 -5.43
N LEU A 310 -8.58 -26.08 -4.25
CA LEU A 310 -7.99 -27.07 -3.34
C LEU A 310 -8.99 -27.57 -2.30
N TYR A 311 -9.78 -26.67 -1.72
CA TYR A 311 -10.73 -27.02 -0.64
C TYR A 311 -12.14 -27.36 -1.16
N HIS A 312 -12.38 -27.24 -2.47
CA HIS A 312 -13.68 -27.49 -3.10
C HIS A 312 -14.82 -26.71 -2.42
N GLY A 313 -14.49 -25.50 -1.95
CA GLY A 313 -15.46 -24.57 -1.39
C GLY A 313 -16.25 -23.86 -2.48
N VAL A 314 -17.39 -23.29 -2.09
CA VAL A 314 -18.21 -22.45 -2.98
C VAL A 314 -18.38 -21.09 -2.31
N PRO A 315 -17.88 -19.98 -2.90
CA PRO A 315 -17.97 -18.65 -2.29
C PRO A 315 -19.42 -18.17 -2.18
N ALA A 316 -20.24 -18.44 -3.19
CA ALA A 316 -21.65 -18.02 -3.22
C ALA A 316 -22.59 -18.88 -2.37
N ALA A 317 -22.08 -19.88 -1.64
CA ALA A 317 -22.90 -20.71 -0.77
C ALA A 317 -23.32 -19.95 0.50
N GLU A 318 -24.52 -20.25 1.01
CA GLU A 318 -25.06 -19.57 2.19
C GLU A 318 -24.14 -19.70 3.42
N PRO A 319 -24.02 -18.65 4.26
CA PRO A 319 -23.21 -18.69 5.47
C PRO A 319 -23.58 -19.85 6.38
N GLY A 320 -22.59 -20.60 6.84
CA GLY A 320 -22.77 -21.76 7.73
C GLY A 320 -23.00 -23.11 7.02
N THR A 321 -23.17 -23.12 5.69
CA THR A 321 -23.17 -24.38 4.91
C THR A 321 -21.78 -25.00 4.86
N GLU A 322 -21.69 -26.33 4.74
CA GLU A 322 -20.39 -27.03 4.66
C GLU A 322 -19.54 -26.55 3.48
N ALA A 323 -20.17 -26.23 2.34
CA ALA A 323 -19.49 -25.70 1.17
C ALA A 323 -18.85 -24.32 1.44
N ARG A 324 -19.53 -23.42 2.15
CA ARG A 324 -18.97 -22.13 2.54
C ARG A 324 -17.89 -22.28 3.61
N LEU A 325 -18.08 -23.18 4.57
CA LEU A 325 -17.09 -23.43 5.62
C LEU A 325 -15.75 -23.92 5.05
N ARG A 326 -15.79 -24.79 4.03
CA ARG A 326 -14.59 -25.25 3.30
C ARG A 326 -13.92 -24.12 2.51
N TYR A 327 -14.71 -23.26 1.86
CA TYR A 327 -14.19 -22.11 1.14
C TYR A 327 -13.41 -21.17 2.06
N ASP A 328 -14.02 -20.75 3.18
CA ASP A 328 -13.38 -19.89 4.16
C ASP A 328 -12.09 -20.53 4.73
N GLU A 329 -12.09 -21.85 4.98
CA GLU A 329 -10.90 -22.56 5.45
C GLU A 329 -9.78 -22.53 4.42
N GLY A 330 -10.12 -22.70 3.13
CA GLY A 330 -9.16 -22.55 2.05
C GLY A 330 -8.64 -21.12 1.91
N VAL A 331 -9.49 -20.09 2.04
CA VAL A 331 -9.06 -18.68 2.05
C VAL A 331 -8.10 -18.41 3.21
N ARG A 332 -8.37 -18.93 4.40
CA ARG A 332 -7.48 -18.83 5.57
C ARG A 332 -6.12 -19.47 5.30
N MET A 333 -6.10 -20.66 4.71
CA MET A 333 -4.87 -21.35 4.33
C MET A 333 -4.12 -20.65 3.18
N GLY A 334 -4.84 -20.04 2.25
CA GLY A 334 -4.26 -19.15 1.24
C GLY A 334 -3.59 -17.93 1.89
N SER A 335 -4.24 -17.31 2.88
CA SER A 335 -3.64 -16.19 3.60
C SER A 335 -2.38 -16.58 4.37
N LEU A 336 -2.36 -17.80 4.96
CA LEU A 336 -1.14 -18.36 5.55
C LEU A 336 0.00 -18.50 4.51
N GLY A 337 -0.32 -18.88 3.26
CA GLY A 337 0.64 -18.92 2.16
C GLY A 337 1.23 -17.54 1.82
N LEU A 338 0.38 -16.50 1.77
CA LEU A 338 0.83 -15.11 1.57
C LEU A 338 1.65 -14.57 2.77
N PHE A 339 1.29 -14.96 3.99
CA PHE A 339 2.11 -14.67 5.17
C PHE A 339 3.52 -15.26 5.05
N LEU A 340 3.63 -16.55 4.69
CA LEU A 340 4.92 -17.20 4.48
C LEU A 340 5.69 -16.58 3.31
N GLN A 341 4.99 -16.15 2.25
CA GLN A 341 5.58 -15.38 1.15
C GLN A 341 6.23 -14.09 1.66
N SER A 342 5.55 -13.31 2.50
CA SER A 342 6.12 -12.10 3.11
C SER A 342 7.32 -12.41 4.01
N VAL A 343 7.28 -13.48 4.81
CA VAL A 343 8.42 -13.91 5.64
C VAL A 343 9.64 -14.24 4.80
N ILE A 344 9.47 -15.03 3.72
CA ILE A 344 10.56 -15.37 2.80
C ILE A 344 11.07 -14.11 2.10
N SER A 345 10.18 -13.20 1.72
CA SER A 345 10.57 -11.93 1.09
C SER A 345 11.45 -11.06 1.99
N ILE A 346 11.11 -10.94 3.28
CA ILE A 346 11.91 -10.20 4.27
C ILE A 346 13.28 -10.87 4.46
N ALA A 347 13.31 -12.19 4.62
CA ALA A 347 14.56 -12.95 4.79
C ALA A 347 15.48 -12.83 3.56
N PHE A 348 14.90 -12.91 2.36
CA PHE A 348 15.63 -12.77 1.11
C PHE A 348 16.13 -11.34 0.89
N SER A 349 15.30 -10.34 1.20
CA SER A 349 15.67 -8.91 1.16
C SER A 349 16.87 -8.61 2.06
N ALA A 350 16.89 -9.14 3.29
CA ALA A 350 18.01 -8.99 4.22
C ALA A 350 19.31 -9.64 3.69
N SER A 351 19.19 -10.70 2.90
CA SER A 351 20.32 -11.42 2.30
C SER A 351 20.72 -10.90 0.92
N MET A 352 19.96 -9.95 0.35
CA MET A 352 20.11 -9.49 -1.04
C MET A 352 21.49 -8.90 -1.31
N ASP A 353 21.99 -8.02 -0.44
CA ASP A 353 23.30 -7.39 -0.60
C ASP A 353 24.44 -8.40 -0.64
N TYR A 354 24.36 -9.44 0.20
CA TYR A 354 25.33 -10.54 0.20
C TYR A 354 25.26 -11.33 -1.11
N LEU A 355 24.06 -11.72 -1.54
CA LEU A 355 23.85 -12.47 -2.79
C LEU A 355 24.33 -11.68 -4.02
N VAL A 356 24.05 -10.38 -4.08
CA VAL A 356 24.47 -9.52 -5.18
C VAL A 356 25.99 -9.36 -5.22
N ARG A 357 26.67 -9.26 -4.07
CA ARG A 357 28.14 -9.18 -4.00
C ARG A 357 28.82 -10.50 -4.40
N THR A 358 28.24 -11.64 -4.02
CA THR A 358 28.83 -12.95 -4.28
C THR A 358 28.55 -13.46 -5.69
N PHE A 359 27.31 -13.34 -6.17
CA PHE A 359 26.88 -13.94 -7.45
C PHE A 359 26.66 -12.91 -8.57
N GLY A 360 26.65 -11.61 -8.24
CA GLY A 360 26.39 -10.53 -9.19
C GLY A 360 24.90 -10.27 -9.43
N THR A 361 24.56 -9.00 -9.68
CA THR A 361 23.17 -8.53 -9.83
C THR A 361 22.38 -9.27 -10.91
N ARG A 362 23.01 -9.58 -12.05
CA ARG A 362 22.34 -10.23 -13.19
C ARG A 362 21.88 -11.64 -12.86
N PHE A 363 22.73 -12.42 -12.20
CA PHE A 363 22.41 -13.80 -11.85
C PHE A 363 21.29 -13.84 -10.82
N VAL A 364 21.39 -13.04 -9.74
CA VAL A 364 20.36 -12.96 -8.70
C VAL A 364 19.01 -12.54 -9.27
N TYR A 365 19.00 -11.55 -10.18
CA TYR A 365 17.77 -11.11 -10.84
C TYR A 365 17.14 -12.23 -11.68
N VAL A 366 17.89 -12.86 -12.57
CA VAL A 366 17.36 -13.91 -13.45
C VAL A 366 16.88 -15.11 -12.63
N ALA A 367 17.70 -15.59 -11.68
CA ALA A 367 17.35 -16.73 -10.83
C ALA A 367 16.08 -16.45 -10.01
N GLY A 368 15.99 -15.27 -9.37
CA GLY A 368 14.82 -14.93 -8.55
C GLY A 368 13.55 -14.75 -9.36
N VAL A 369 13.60 -14.10 -10.53
CA VAL A 369 12.43 -13.97 -11.40
C VAL A 369 12.02 -15.33 -11.99
N SER A 370 12.99 -16.21 -12.30
CA SER A 370 12.71 -17.58 -12.77
C SER A 370 12.03 -18.46 -11.71
N CYS A 371 12.13 -18.15 -10.41
CA CYS A 371 11.37 -18.85 -9.38
C CYS A 371 9.86 -18.70 -9.55
N LEU A 372 9.37 -17.58 -10.12
CA LEU A 372 7.94 -17.32 -10.29
C LEU A 372 7.25 -18.34 -11.22
N PRO A 373 7.68 -18.56 -12.47
CA PRO A 373 7.06 -19.56 -13.33
C PRO A 373 7.24 -20.99 -12.81
N VAL A 374 8.35 -21.29 -12.13
CA VAL A 374 8.55 -22.61 -11.50
C VAL A 374 7.54 -22.85 -10.39
N ALA A 375 7.35 -21.89 -9.49
CA ALA A 375 6.33 -21.96 -8.45
C ALA A 375 4.92 -22.08 -9.05
N ALA A 376 4.59 -21.28 -10.07
CA ALA A 376 3.32 -21.34 -10.75
C ALA A 376 3.07 -22.72 -11.40
N LEU A 377 4.08 -23.31 -12.05
CA LEU A 377 3.97 -24.67 -12.61
C LEU A 377 3.67 -25.71 -11.52
N VAL A 378 4.39 -25.66 -10.40
CA VAL A 378 4.16 -26.60 -9.29
C VAL A 378 2.74 -26.45 -8.73
N ILE A 379 2.25 -25.21 -8.61
CA ILE A 379 0.88 -24.93 -8.15
C ILE A 379 -0.17 -25.49 -9.13
N CYS A 380 0.03 -25.32 -10.44
CA CYS A 380 -0.90 -25.83 -11.45
C CYS A 380 -1.00 -27.37 -11.49
N PHE A 381 0.08 -28.08 -11.16
CA PHE A 381 0.10 -29.55 -11.23
C PHE A 381 -0.13 -30.25 -9.88
N SER A 382 -0.18 -29.50 -8.77
CA SER A 382 -0.31 -30.08 -7.44
C SER A 382 -1.69 -29.86 -6.84
N SER A 383 -2.32 -30.94 -6.38
CA SER A 383 -3.55 -30.87 -5.57
C SER A 383 -3.29 -30.90 -4.07
N ASN A 384 -2.02 -30.97 -3.64
CA ASN A 384 -1.67 -31.04 -2.22
C ASN A 384 -1.48 -29.63 -1.64
N VAL A 385 -2.29 -29.30 -0.64
CA VAL A 385 -2.26 -28.00 0.06
C VAL A 385 -0.85 -27.63 0.52
N ILE A 386 -0.09 -28.57 1.09
CA ILE A 386 1.25 -28.28 1.63
C ILE A 386 2.21 -27.88 0.51
N ILE A 387 2.15 -28.55 -0.64
CA ILE A 387 3.02 -28.27 -1.79
C ILE A 387 2.65 -26.92 -2.41
N VAL A 388 1.35 -26.64 -2.56
CA VAL A 388 0.85 -25.37 -3.07
C VAL A 388 1.23 -24.21 -2.15
N THR A 389 1.05 -24.34 -0.84
CA THR A 389 1.44 -23.33 0.16
C THR A 389 2.96 -23.12 0.21
N ALA A 390 3.77 -24.18 0.12
CA ALA A 390 5.22 -24.05 0.07
C ALA A 390 5.69 -23.34 -1.23
N SER A 391 5.06 -23.66 -2.36
CA SER A 391 5.35 -23.01 -3.65
C SER A 391 4.95 -21.54 -3.64
N ALA A 392 3.80 -21.21 -3.05
CA ALA A 392 3.36 -19.85 -2.81
C ALA A 392 4.36 -19.06 -1.96
N ALA A 393 4.87 -19.65 -0.87
CA ALA A 393 5.88 -19.01 -0.04
C ALA A 393 7.16 -18.67 -0.83
N ILE A 394 7.61 -19.57 -1.73
CA ILE A 394 8.80 -19.34 -2.58
C ILE A 394 8.63 -18.11 -3.49
N THR A 395 7.40 -17.72 -3.85
CA THR A 395 7.15 -16.49 -4.63
C THR A 395 7.57 -15.21 -3.89
N GLY A 396 7.92 -15.29 -2.60
CA GLY A 396 8.52 -14.18 -1.85
C GLY A 396 9.89 -13.75 -2.39
N ILE A 397 10.63 -14.68 -3.02
CA ILE A 397 11.91 -14.41 -3.68
C ILE A 397 11.72 -13.47 -4.89
N PRO A 398 10.91 -13.81 -5.92
CA PRO A 398 10.66 -12.89 -7.02
C PRO A 398 10.06 -11.57 -6.54
N PHE A 399 9.19 -11.57 -5.53
CA PHE A 399 8.66 -10.33 -4.95
C PHE A 399 9.79 -9.40 -4.45
N SER A 400 10.72 -9.93 -3.65
CA SER A 400 11.85 -9.13 -3.14
C SER A 400 12.80 -8.66 -4.26
N VAL A 401 13.09 -9.54 -5.22
CA VAL A 401 13.93 -9.21 -6.38
C VAL A 401 13.36 -8.08 -7.21
N LEU A 402 12.06 -8.15 -7.53
CA LEU A 402 11.37 -7.14 -8.32
C LEU A 402 11.24 -5.81 -7.59
N GLN A 403 11.22 -5.80 -6.26
CA GLN A 403 11.18 -4.59 -5.46
C GLN A 403 12.53 -3.85 -5.40
N ILE A 404 13.66 -4.56 -5.38
CA ILE A 404 14.98 -3.96 -5.02
C ILE A 404 15.93 -3.82 -6.22
N LEU A 405 16.06 -4.87 -7.03
CA LEU A 405 17.11 -4.92 -8.05
C LEU A 405 16.91 -3.94 -9.22
N PRO A 406 15.70 -3.65 -9.71
CA PRO A 406 15.48 -2.68 -10.78
C PRO A 406 15.95 -1.26 -10.41
N TYR A 407 15.74 -0.84 -9.16
CA TYR A 407 16.23 0.46 -8.68
C TYR A 407 17.76 0.48 -8.61
N THR A 408 18.36 -0.62 -8.13
CA THR A 408 19.82 -0.78 -8.09
C THR A 408 20.42 -0.73 -9.50
N LEU A 409 19.82 -1.44 -10.46
CA LEU A 409 20.25 -1.44 -11.86
C LEU A 409 20.13 -0.05 -12.50
N THR A 410 19.03 0.65 -12.23
CA THR A 410 18.83 2.02 -12.72
C THR A 410 19.88 2.98 -12.14
N SER A 411 20.16 2.87 -10.83
CA SER A 411 21.21 3.66 -10.16
C SER A 411 22.59 3.41 -10.75
N LEU A 412 22.96 2.14 -10.95
CA LEU A 412 24.24 1.75 -11.56
C LEU A 412 24.36 2.25 -13.01
N TYR A 413 23.28 2.21 -13.78
CA TYR A 413 23.26 2.73 -15.15
C TYR A 413 23.59 4.23 -15.19
N HIS A 414 23.00 5.02 -14.29
CA HIS A 414 23.28 6.46 -14.20
C HIS A 414 24.68 6.78 -13.68
N HIS A 415 25.16 6.02 -12.69
CA HIS A 415 26.51 6.19 -12.15
C HIS A 415 27.59 5.91 -13.21
N ASN A 416 27.49 4.79 -13.92
CA ASN A 416 28.45 4.44 -14.98
C ASN A 416 28.42 5.43 -16.16
N ARG A 417 27.25 6.03 -16.45
CA ARG A 417 27.13 7.04 -17.50
C ARG A 417 27.81 8.36 -17.12
N GLN A 418 27.77 8.75 -15.85
CA GLN A 418 28.51 9.92 -15.36
C GLN A 418 30.02 9.68 -15.41
N VAL A 419 30.48 8.46 -15.11
CA VAL A 419 31.90 8.07 -15.20
C VAL A 419 32.41 7.99 -16.64
N SER A 420 31.56 7.60 -17.60
CA SER A 420 31.93 7.54 -19.03
C SER A 420 31.97 8.90 -19.74
N GLN A 421 31.51 9.98 -19.08
CA GLN A 421 31.48 11.34 -19.63
C GLN A 421 32.59 12.26 -19.08
N HIS A 422 33.38 11.76 -18.14
CA HIS A 422 34.64 12.33 -17.68
C HIS A 422 35.79 11.46 -18.18
#